data_AF-A0A962A8T0-F1
#
_entry.id   AF-A0A962A8T0-F1
#
_cell.length_a   1.000
_cell.length_b   1.000
_cell.length_c   1.000
_cell.angle_alpha   90.00
_cell.angle_beta   90.00
_cell.angle_gamma   90.00
#
_symmetry.space_group_name_H-M   'P 1'
#
loop_
_entity.id
_entity.type
_entity.pdbx_description
1 polymer ?
#
loop_
_entity_poly.entity_id
_entity_poly.type
_entity_poly.pdbx_seq_one_letter_code
_entity_poly.pdbx_strand_id
1 'polypeptide(L)'
;MKTFTIWYMRPHWFADGIFGAAPDIAALERTHVRLKTLTMPATATLDDVHAAMQGENWSPNGEARELIASVDLTHTSMSTGDVIVDNAGIAHLVESLGFKSLGPVPA
;
A
#
# COMPACT_ATOMS: atom_id res chain seq x y z
N MET A 1 -18.24 7.61 -4.24
CA MET A 1 -16.96 6.92 -4.50
C MET A 1 -15.96 7.37 -3.45
N LYS A 2 -15.05 6.50 -3.05
CA LYS A 2 -13.90 6.81 -2.19
C LYS A 2 -12.62 6.57 -2.96
N THR A 3 -11.61 7.35 -2.65
CA THR A 3 -10.29 7.22 -3.24
C THR A 3 -9.32 6.66 -2.21
N PHE A 4 -8.52 5.68 -2.60
CA PHE A 4 -7.48 5.09 -1.78
C PHE A 4 -6.14 5.21 -2.52
N THR A 5 -5.11 5.68 -1.82
CA THR A 5 -3.76 5.77 -2.40
C THR A 5 -2.91 4.64 -1.84
N ILE A 6 -2.30 3.87 -2.73
CA ILE A 6 -1.57 2.66 -2.39
C ILE A 6 -0.07 2.93 -2.41
N TRP A 7 0.60 2.56 -1.33
CA TRP A 7 2.02 2.76 -1.11
C TRP A 7 2.67 1.43 -0.81
N TYR A 8 3.61 1.02 -1.65
CA TYR A 8 4.33 -0.24 -1.46
C TYR A 8 5.66 0.00 -0.77
N MET A 9 6.01 -0.87 0.15
CA MET A 9 7.26 -0.79 0.91
C MET A 9 8.45 -1.03 -0.02
N ARG A 10 9.47 -0.18 0.07
CA ARG A 10 10.66 -0.33 -0.77
C ARG A 10 11.57 -1.44 -0.25
N PRO A 11 12.28 -2.19 -1.11
CA PRO A 11 13.12 -3.31 -0.67
C PRO A 11 14.23 -2.93 0.31
N HIS A 12 14.83 -1.73 0.17
CA HIS A 12 15.86 -1.26 1.10
C HIS A 12 15.34 -1.05 2.52
N TRP A 13 14.02 -0.85 2.65
CA TRP A 13 13.33 -0.64 3.91
C TRP A 13 12.55 -1.91 4.35
N PHE A 14 12.81 -3.06 3.73
CA PHE A 14 12.15 -4.31 4.12
C PHE A 14 12.60 -4.80 5.51
N ALA A 15 13.90 -4.68 5.82
CA ALA A 15 14.52 -5.30 6.99
C ALA A 15 13.91 -4.79 8.31
N ASP A 16 14.15 -3.53 8.69
CA ASP A 16 13.63 -3.03 9.97
C ASP A 16 12.07 -2.96 9.98
N GLY A 17 11.38 -3.04 8.81
CA GLY A 17 9.93 -2.90 8.67
C GLY A 17 9.25 -4.18 9.09
N ILE A 18 9.82 -5.31 8.66
CA ILE A 18 9.54 -6.64 9.20
C ILE A 18 9.89 -6.73 10.70
N PHE A 19 10.94 -6.04 11.16
CA PHE A 19 11.30 -6.00 12.60
C PHE A 19 10.47 -4.98 13.42
N GLY A 20 9.43 -4.38 12.84
CA GLY A 20 8.42 -3.62 13.56
C GLY A 20 8.67 -2.11 13.66
N ALA A 21 9.65 -1.56 12.92
CA ALA A 21 9.72 -0.12 12.79
C ALA A 21 8.58 0.39 11.89
N ALA A 22 7.85 1.38 12.39
CA ALA A 22 6.73 1.97 11.68
C ALA A 22 7.24 2.92 10.58
N PRO A 23 6.56 3.02 9.43
CA PRO A 23 6.94 3.99 8.42
C PRO A 23 6.70 5.41 8.91
N ASP A 24 7.53 6.32 8.42
CA ASP A 24 7.39 7.75 8.67
C ASP A 24 6.23 8.28 7.81
N ILE A 25 5.07 8.45 8.43
CA ILE A 25 3.87 8.97 7.75
C ILE A 25 4.06 10.40 7.22
N ALA A 26 5.01 11.17 7.77
CA ALA A 26 5.29 12.52 7.30
C ALA A 26 6.16 12.56 6.03
N ALA A 27 6.84 11.45 5.73
CA ALA A 27 7.72 11.33 4.58
C ALA A 27 7.67 9.90 4.01
N LEU A 28 6.46 9.46 3.64
CA LEU A 28 6.22 8.10 3.15
C LEU A 28 7.10 7.78 1.95
N GLU A 29 7.41 8.73 1.07
CA GLU A 29 8.26 8.52 -0.10
C GLU A 29 9.69 8.05 0.20
N ARG A 30 10.20 8.30 1.41
CA ARG A 30 11.51 7.80 1.85
C ARG A 30 11.51 6.28 2.06
N THR A 31 10.33 5.74 2.34
CA THR A 31 10.14 4.39 2.85
C THR A 31 9.33 3.50 1.92
N HIS A 32 8.40 4.14 1.21
CA HIS A 32 7.44 3.55 0.32
C HIS A 32 7.50 4.25 -1.02
N VAL A 33 6.92 3.61 -2.03
CA VAL A 33 6.64 4.23 -3.32
C VAL A 33 5.14 4.28 -3.55
N ARG A 34 4.64 5.44 -3.97
CA ARG A 34 3.23 5.59 -4.35
C ARG A 34 3.01 4.83 -5.65
N LEU A 35 2.31 3.70 -5.56
CA LEU A 35 2.11 2.81 -6.70
C LEU A 35 0.98 3.29 -7.59
N LYS A 36 -0.20 3.50 -7.00
CA LYS A 36 -1.40 3.94 -7.73
C LYS A 36 -2.46 4.48 -6.79
N THR A 37 -3.48 5.08 -7.39
CA THR A 37 -4.69 5.52 -6.71
C THR A 37 -5.86 4.68 -7.21
N LEU A 38 -6.62 4.09 -6.29
CA LEU A 38 -7.83 3.32 -6.55
C LEU A 38 -9.06 4.15 -6.25
N THR A 39 -10.08 4.02 -7.11
CA THR A 39 -11.41 4.57 -6.86
C THR A 39 -12.38 3.42 -6.66
N MET A 40 -13.02 3.38 -5.49
CA MET A 40 -13.94 2.29 -5.10
C MET A 40 -15.29 2.85 -4.65
N PRO A 41 -16.34 2.01 -4.55
CA PRO A 41 -17.63 2.40 -3.98
C PRO A 41 -17.50 3.02 -2.59
N ALA A 42 -18.46 3.86 -2.20
CA ALA A 42 -18.42 4.52 -0.88
C ALA A 42 -18.49 3.54 0.31
N THR A 43 -19.00 2.34 0.07
CA THR A 43 -19.11 1.24 1.05
C THR A 43 -17.86 0.38 1.14
N ALA A 44 -16.84 0.62 0.30
CA ALA A 44 -15.62 -0.20 0.29
C ALA A 44 -14.84 -0.09 1.60
N THR A 45 -14.33 -1.24 2.05
CA THR A 45 -13.49 -1.41 3.25
C THR A 45 -12.01 -1.51 2.88
N LEU A 46 -11.13 -1.56 3.89
CA LEU A 46 -9.70 -1.82 3.67
C LEU A 46 -9.46 -3.24 3.14
N ASP A 47 -10.27 -4.22 3.54
CA ASP A 47 -10.20 -5.58 3.02
C ASP A 47 -10.53 -5.63 1.53
N ASP A 48 -11.51 -4.85 1.06
CA ASP A 48 -11.84 -4.74 -0.37
C ASP A 48 -10.66 -4.17 -1.17
N VAL A 49 -9.98 -3.17 -0.61
CA VAL A 49 -8.78 -2.56 -1.22
C VAL A 49 -7.64 -3.57 -1.26
N HIS A 50 -7.41 -4.28 -0.16
CA HIS A 50 -6.36 -5.30 -0.06
C HIS A 50 -6.62 -6.43 -1.05
N ALA A 51 -7.86 -6.92 -1.14
CA ALA A 51 -8.26 -7.93 -2.12
C ALA A 51 -8.06 -7.43 -3.54
N ALA A 52 -8.48 -6.20 -3.86
CA ALA A 52 -8.28 -5.60 -5.17
C ALA A 52 -6.80 -5.47 -5.55
N MET A 53 -5.90 -5.31 -4.58
CA MET A 53 -4.45 -5.21 -4.79
C MET A 53 -3.70 -6.54 -4.69
N GLN A 54 -4.40 -7.69 -4.66
CA GLN A 54 -3.76 -8.99 -4.85
C GLN A 54 -3.46 -9.25 -6.32
N GLY A 55 -2.27 -9.78 -6.62
CA GLY A 55 -1.76 -9.92 -7.98
C GLY A 55 -2.72 -10.64 -8.94
N GLU A 56 -3.47 -11.62 -8.44
CA GLU A 56 -4.48 -12.36 -9.20
C GLU A 56 -5.66 -11.49 -9.64
N ASN A 57 -5.94 -10.38 -8.94
CA ASN A 57 -7.07 -9.50 -9.20
C ASN A 57 -6.70 -8.29 -10.06
N TRP A 58 -5.61 -7.57 -9.74
CA TRP A 58 -5.23 -6.38 -10.51
C TRP A 58 -4.24 -6.65 -11.63
N SER A 59 -3.60 -7.81 -11.63
CA SER A 59 -2.59 -8.21 -12.61
C SER A 59 -2.66 -9.71 -12.96
N PRO A 60 -3.84 -10.25 -13.30
CA PRO A 60 -4.03 -11.69 -13.54
C PRO A 60 -3.09 -12.26 -14.61
N ASN A 61 -2.66 -11.44 -15.58
CA ASN A 61 -1.77 -11.84 -16.66
C ASN A 61 -0.37 -11.20 -16.54
N GLY A 62 -0.10 -10.44 -15.47
CA GLY A 62 1.17 -9.75 -15.25
C GLY A 62 1.23 -8.32 -15.76
N GLU A 63 0.09 -7.68 -15.96
CA GLU A 63 -0.06 -6.28 -16.36
C GLU A 63 0.73 -5.31 -15.46
N ALA A 64 0.92 -5.67 -14.20
CA ALA A 64 1.69 -4.89 -13.22
C ALA A 64 3.21 -5.00 -13.37
N ARG A 65 3.73 -6.02 -14.06
CA ARG A 65 5.17 -6.36 -14.00
C ARG A 65 6.08 -5.21 -14.41
N GLU A 66 5.73 -4.51 -15.49
CA GLU A 66 6.50 -3.37 -15.98
C GLU A 66 6.48 -2.20 -14.99
N LEU A 67 5.31 -1.91 -14.40
CA LEU A 67 5.18 -0.86 -13.38
C LEU A 67 6.01 -1.20 -12.15
N ILE A 68 5.85 -2.40 -11.59
CA ILE A 68 6.58 -2.88 -10.41
C ILE A 68 8.09 -2.80 -10.63
N ALA A 69 8.58 -3.28 -11.77
CA ALA A 69 10.00 -3.17 -12.13
C ALA A 69 10.47 -1.71 -12.28
N SER A 70 9.65 -0.83 -12.86
CA SER A 70 10.01 0.57 -13.07
C SER A 70 10.19 1.37 -11.78
N VAL A 71 9.59 0.91 -10.67
CA VAL A 71 9.69 1.55 -9.35
C VAL A 71 10.55 0.77 -8.35
N ASP A 72 11.34 -0.19 -8.85
CA ASP A 72 12.27 -1.03 -8.06
C ASP A 72 11.57 -1.81 -6.93
N LEU A 73 10.36 -2.32 -7.22
CA LEU A 73 9.60 -3.20 -6.36
C LEU A 73 9.75 -4.66 -6.82
N THR A 74 9.55 -5.59 -5.88
CA THR A 74 9.74 -7.03 -6.13
C THR A 74 8.45 -7.86 -6.00
N HIS A 75 7.37 -7.27 -5.50
CA HIS A 75 6.08 -7.96 -5.30
C HIS A 75 4.94 -7.21 -5.98
N THR A 76 4.01 -7.98 -6.54
CA THR A 76 2.79 -7.47 -7.19
C THR A 76 1.63 -7.37 -6.21
N SER A 77 1.49 -8.36 -5.33
CA SER A 77 0.43 -8.35 -4.31
C SER A 77 0.76 -7.40 -3.18
N MET A 78 -0.25 -6.72 -2.66
CA MET A 78 -0.15 -5.97 -1.40
C MET A 78 0.15 -6.94 -0.25
N SER A 79 1.09 -6.58 0.62
CA SER A 79 1.61 -7.43 1.69
C SER A 79 1.89 -6.65 2.97
N THR A 80 2.28 -7.37 4.02
CA THR A 80 2.69 -6.80 5.30
C THR A 80 3.81 -5.77 5.10
N GLY A 81 3.63 -4.59 5.69
CA GLY A 81 4.53 -3.46 5.53
C GLY A 81 4.01 -2.41 4.55
N ASP A 82 3.13 -2.77 3.60
CA ASP A 82 2.53 -1.79 2.69
C ASP A 82 1.54 -0.86 3.40
N VAL A 83 1.26 0.29 2.79
CA VAL A 83 0.40 1.32 3.36
C VAL A 83 -0.76 1.66 2.42
N ILE A 84 -1.96 1.72 2.99
CA ILE A 84 -3.17 2.25 2.35
C ILE A 84 -3.46 3.62 2.96
N VAL A 85 -3.52 4.67 2.15
CA VAL A 85 -4.03 5.98 2.57
C VAL A 85 -5.47 6.11 2.10
N ASP A 86 -6.39 6.28 3.04
CA ASP A 86 -7.82 6.38 2.73
C ASP A 86 -8.22 7.78 2.24
N ASN A 87 -9.50 7.95 1.90
CA ASN A 87 -10.05 9.20 1.38
C ASN A 87 -10.04 10.35 2.39
N ALA A 88 -9.89 10.06 3.69
CA ALA A 88 -9.72 11.06 4.74
C ALA A 88 -8.25 11.43 4.95
N GLY A 89 -7.32 10.82 4.19
CA GLY A 89 -5.89 11.03 4.33
C GLY A 89 -5.28 10.23 5.49
N ILE A 90 -5.99 9.26 6.06
CA ILE A 90 -5.46 8.42 7.14
C ILE A 90 -4.67 7.26 6.53
N ALA A 91 -3.42 7.11 6.97
CA ALA A 91 -2.56 5.99 6.64
C ALA A 91 -2.89 4.78 7.50
N HIS A 92 -2.98 3.62 6.86
CA HIS A 92 -3.20 2.31 7.45
C HIS A 92 -2.11 1.35 6.98
N LEU A 93 -1.33 0.82 7.91
CA LEU A 93 -0.31 -0.19 7.65
C LEU A 93 -0.97 -1.56 7.54
N VAL A 94 -0.61 -2.32 6.52
CA VAL A 94 -0.97 -3.73 6.39
C VAL A 94 -0.11 -4.53 7.36
N GLU A 95 -0.73 -5.18 8.34
CA GLU A 95 -0.06 -6.08 9.29
C GLU A 95 -0.27 -7.54 8.87
N SER A 96 0.34 -8.49 9.59
CA SER A 96 0.10 -9.92 9.35
C SER A 96 -1.36 -10.34 9.63
N LEU A 97 -2.07 -9.56 10.45
CA LEU A 97 -3.48 -9.72 10.73
C LEU A 97 -4.17 -8.35 10.73
N GLY A 98 -4.80 -8.00 9.60
CA GLY A 98 -5.59 -6.78 9.47
C GLY A 98 -4.75 -5.52 9.21
N PHE A 99 -5.20 -4.40 9.78
CA PHE A 99 -4.66 -3.08 9.47
C PHE A 99 -4.45 -2.26 10.74
N LYS A 100 -3.31 -1.57 10.81
CA LYS A 100 -2.99 -0.64 11.88
C LYS A 100 -3.06 0.79 11.39
N SER A 101 -3.94 1.57 12.00
CA SER A 101 -4.02 3.01 11.72
C SER A 101 -2.76 3.72 12.26
N LEU A 102 -2.07 4.45 11.38
CA LEU A 102 -0.88 5.23 11.72
C LEU A 102 -1.20 6.72 11.94
N GLY A 103 -2.35 7.19 11.44
CA GLY A 103 -2.79 8.57 11.55
C GLY A 103 -2.79 9.33 10.22
N PRO A 104 -3.03 10.66 10.25
CA PRO A 104 -3.14 11.46 9.03
C PRO A 104 -1.78 11.67 8.36
N VAL A 105 -1.75 11.52 7.03
CA VAL A 105 -0.62 11.93 6.20
C VAL A 105 -0.67 13.45 6.02
N PRO A 106 0.42 14.19 6.28
CA PRO A 106 0.46 15.63 6.03
C PRO A 106 0.26 15.92 4.53
N ALA A 107 -0.47 17.01 4.26
CA ALA A 107 -0.83 17.46 2.92
C ALA A 107 0.35 18.04 2.14
#